data_AF-A0ABD0N0Q8-F1
#
_entry.id   AF-A0ABD0N0Q8-F1
#
_cell.length_a   1.000
_cell.length_b   1.000
_cell.length_c   1.000
_cell.angle_alpha   90.00
_cell.angle_beta   90.00
_cell.angle_gamma   90.00
#
_symmetry.space_group_name_H-M   'P 1'
#
loop_
_entity.id
_entity.type
_entity.pdbx_description
1 polymer ?
#
loop_
_entity_poly.entity_id
_entity_poly.type
_entity_poly.pdbx_seq_one_letter_code
_entity_poly.pdbx_strand_id
1 'polypeptide(L)' 'THFEYEKESPYGLSFNKGEVFRVVDTLYNGKLGSWLAIRIGKNHQEVERGIIPNKN' A
#
# COMPACT_ATOMS: atom_id res chain seq x y z
N THR A 1 -5.03 0.64 7.79
CA THR A 1 -3.82 0.03 8.40
C THR A 1 -3.87 0.27 9.90
N HIS A 2 -3.23 -0.57 10.72
CA HIS A 2 -3.23 -0.43 12.19
C HIS A 2 -1.83 -0.20 12.79
N PHE A 3 -0.83 -0.01 11.94
CA PHE A 3 0.55 0.32 12.28
C PHE A 3 1.04 1.42 11.34
N GLU A 4 2.20 1.99 11.66
CA GLU A 4 2.89 2.98 10.83
C GLU A 4 3.97 2.28 10.01
N TYR A 5 4.16 2.72 8.78
CA TYR A 5 5.15 2.16 7.86
C TYR A 5 5.83 3.27 7.07
N GLU A 6 7.15 3.20 7.01
CA GLU A 6 7.98 4.06 6.18
C GLU A 6 8.50 3.27 4.98
N LYS A 7 8.33 3.83 3.77
CA LYS A 7 8.73 3.15 2.53
C LYS A 7 10.24 2.97 2.44
N GLU A 8 10.66 1.78 2.04
CA GLU A 8 12.06 1.45 1.77
C GLU A 8 12.45 1.64 0.29
N SER A 9 11.46 1.87 -0.57
CA SER A 9 11.62 1.99 -2.02
C SER A 9 10.97 3.27 -2.54
N PRO A 10 11.50 3.92 -3.59
CA PRO A 10 10.84 5.04 -4.26
C PRO A 10 9.41 4.72 -4.72
N TYR A 11 9.14 3.46 -5.05
CA TYR A 11 7.83 2.97 -5.49
C TYR A 11 6.89 2.59 -4.34
N GLY A 12 7.39 2.62 -3.10
CA GLY A 12 6.63 2.26 -1.90
C GLY A 12 5.70 3.37 -1.41
N LEU A 13 4.68 2.97 -0.64
CA LEU A 13 3.76 3.89 0.01
C LEU A 13 4.02 3.89 1.52
N SER A 14 4.50 5.00 2.08
CA SER A 14 4.49 5.21 3.53
C SER A 14 3.06 5.46 4.00
N PHE A 15 2.73 5.05 5.22
CA PHE A 15 1.40 5.30 5.78
C PHE A 15 1.38 5.35 7.31
N ASN A 16 0.40 6.08 7.84
CA ASN A 16 0.07 6.11 9.24
C ASN A 16 -1.07 5.12 9.58
N LYS A 17 -1.36 4.98 10.87
CA LYS A 17 -2.54 4.22 11.34
C LYS A 17 -3.83 4.85 10.80
N GLY A 18 -4.78 4.00 10.41
CA GLY A 18 -6.09 4.40 9.93
C GLY A 18 -6.20 4.60 8.41
N GLU A 19 -5.08 4.59 7.68
CA GLU A 19 -5.12 4.77 6.22
C GLU A 19 -5.70 3.55 5.50
N VAL A 20 -6.48 3.80 4.45
CA VAL A 20 -7.21 2.77 3.70
C VAL A 20 -6.57 2.59 2.33
N PHE A 21 -6.43 1.32 1.92
CA PHE A 21 -5.84 0.94 0.64
C PHE A 21 -6.75 -0.03 -0.09
N ARG A 22 -6.90 0.18 -1.40
CA ARG A 22 -7.43 -0.84 -2.32
C ARG A 22 -6.25 -1.65 -2.85
N VAL A 23 -6.14 -2.91 -2.42
CA VAL A 23 -5.15 -3.84 -2.96
C VAL A 23 -5.61 -4.30 -4.34
N VAL A 24 -4.72 -4.19 -5.35
CA VAL A 24 -5.02 -4.54 -6.74
C VAL A 24 -4.15 -5.68 -7.28
N ASP A 25 -3.04 -5.99 -6.60
CA ASP A 25 -2.22 -7.18 -6.87
C ASP A 25 -1.59 -7.66 -5.55
N THR A 26 -1.79 -8.93 -5.21
CA THR A 26 -1.24 -9.55 -3.98
C THR A 26 0.08 -10.28 -4.21
N LEU A 27 0.57 -10.34 -5.45
CA LEU A 27 1.80 -11.02 -5.84
C LEU A 27 2.58 -10.13 -6.83
N TYR A 28 2.91 -8.91 -6.41
CA TYR A 28 3.52 -7.91 -7.27
C TYR A 28 4.79 -8.45 -7.96
N ASN A 29 4.86 -8.34 -9.29
CA ASN A 29 5.92 -8.93 -10.13
C ASN A 29 6.08 -10.45 -9.98
N GLY A 30 5.02 -11.17 -9.59
CA GLY A 30 5.06 -12.63 -9.40
C GLY A 30 5.83 -13.08 -8.16
N LYS A 31 6.16 -12.16 -7.23
CA LYS A 31 6.94 -12.45 -6.02
C LYS A 31 6.10 -12.23 -4.77
N LEU A 32 6.30 -13.12 -3.79
CA LEU A 32 5.79 -12.92 -2.43
C LEU A 32 6.57 -11.79 -1.74
N GLY A 33 5.90 -11.05 -0.84
CA GLY A 33 6.50 -10.02 0.00
C GLY A 33 5.97 -8.60 -0.24
N SER A 34 5.41 -8.31 -1.41
CA SER A 34 4.86 -7.00 -1.72
C SER A 34 3.51 -7.08 -2.42
N TRP A 35 2.62 -6.17 -2.05
CA TRP A 35 1.34 -5.95 -2.71
C TRP A 35 1.35 -4.63 -3.45
N LEU A 36 0.67 -4.58 -4.59
CA LEU A 36 0.38 -3.33 -5.29
C LEU A 36 -0.95 -2.79 -4.78
N ALA A 37 -0.94 -1.55 -4.32
CA ALA A 37 -2.09 -0.93 -3.71
C ALA A 37 -2.30 0.50 -4.21
N ILE A 38 -3.54 0.97 -4.04
CA ILE A 38 -3.95 2.35 -4.30
C ILE A 38 -4.45 2.94 -2.99
N ARG A 39 -3.87 4.06 -2.56
CA ARG A 39 -4.30 4.81 -1.38
C ARG A 39 -5.68 5.41 -1.63
N ILE A 40 -6.58 5.21 -0.68
CA ILE A 40 -7.91 5.82 -0.67
C ILE A 40 -7.87 7.03 0.26
N GLY A 41 -8.02 8.21 -0.32
CA GLY A 41 -7.98 9.48 0.39
C GLY A 41 -9.35 9.95 0.86
N LYS A 42 -9.46 11.26 1.06
CA LYS A 42 -10.74 11.90 1.41
C LYS A 42 -11.78 11.63 0.32
N ASN A 43 -13.05 11.58 0.73
CA ASN A 43 -14.19 11.32 -0.16
C ASN A 43 -14.07 10.01 -0.96
N HIS A 44 -13.33 9.02 -0.46
CA HIS A 44 -13.12 7.71 -1.09
C HIS A 44 -12.43 7.77 -2.46
N GLN A 45 -11.67 8.84 -2.73
CA GLN A 45 -10.96 9.00 -4.00
C GLN A 45 -9.62 8.26 -4.01
N GLU A 46 -9.29 7.65 -5.15
CA GLU A 46 -7.97 7.07 -5.39
C GLU A 46 -6.93 8.19 -5.55
N VAL A 47 -5.87 8.18 -4.74
CA VAL A 47 -4.91 9.29 -4.68
C VAL A 47 -3.52 8.92 -5.21
N GLU A 48 -3.03 7.73 -4.83
CA GLU A 48 -1.64 7.35 -5.07
C GLU A 48 -1.53 5.83 -5.23
N ARG A 49 -0.77 5.36 -6.22
CA ARG A 49 -0.51 3.94 -6.47
C ARG A 49 0.95 3.60 -6.17
N GLY A 50 1.18 2.49 -5.49
CA GLY A 50 2.53 2.03 -5.15
C GLY A 50 2.51 0.70 -4.40
N ILE A 51 3.69 0.28 -3.94
CA ILE A 51 3.86 -1.00 -3.25
C ILE A 51 3.74 -0.84 -1.72
N ILE A 52 3.10 -1.81 -1.08
CA ILE A 52 3.03 -1.96 0.38
C ILE A 52 3.50 -3.37 0.76
N PRO A 53 4.05 -3.58 1.98
CA PRO A 53 4.39 -4.92 2.44
C PRO A 53 3.15 -5.81 2.47
N ASN A 54 3.33 -7.11 2.17
CA ASN A 54 2.25 -8.08 2.35
C ASN A 54 1.95 -8.30 3.84
N LYS A 55 0.78 -8.87 4.13
CA LYS A 55 0.43 -9.30 5.49
C LYS A 55 1.30 -10.49 5.89
N ASN A 56 2.17 -10.30 6.89
CA ASN A 56 2.61 -11.37 7.79
C ASN A 56 1.75 -11.35 9.04
#